data_AF-A0A0A7PUH9-F1
#
_entry.id   AF-A0A0A7PUH9-F1
#
_cell.length_a   1.000
_cell.length_b   1.000
_cell.length_c   1.000
_cell.angle_alpha   90.00
_cell.angle_beta   90.00
_cell.angle_gamma   90.00
#
_symmetry.space_group_name_H-M   'P 1'
#
loop_
_entity.id
_entity.type
_entity.pdbx_description
1 polymer ?
#
loop_
_entity_poly.entity_id
_entity_poly.type
_entity_poly.pdbx_seq_one_letter_code
_entity_poly.pdbx_strand_id
1 'polypeptide(L)'
;MTEYKCPDCGYIYDEAKGNPHEGFAPNTTWAQIPDDWACPDCAVRDKADFIPLLAQGASATAIEASTDAEPFAKWHCVTCGHIYDEAVGDPATGLPPGTRWSDVPADWYCPDCGATKEDYERLDF
;
A
#
# COMPACT_ATOMS: atom_id res chain seq x y z
N MET A 1 -10.67 -22.21 3.45
CA MET A 1 -9.88 -22.92 2.42
C MET A 1 -9.04 -21.87 1.72
N THR A 2 -7.82 -22.21 1.33
CA THR A 2 -6.88 -21.26 0.75
C THR A 2 -7.21 -21.10 -0.73
N GLU A 3 -7.38 -19.87 -1.16
CA GLU A 3 -7.52 -19.56 -2.57
C GLU A 3 -6.18 -19.04 -3.10
N TYR A 4 -5.87 -19.36 -4.35
CA TYR A 4 -4.61 -19.02 -5.00
C TYR A 4 -4.90 -18.32 -6.32
N LYS A 5 -4.29 -17.16 -6.58
CA LYS A 5 -4.55 -16.38 -7.78
C LYS A 5 -3.32 -16.31 -8.67
N CYS A 6 -3.55 -16.60 -9.95
CA CYS A 6 -2.58 -16.34 -11.00
C CYS A 6 -2.41 -14.82 -11.18
N PRO A 7 -1.19 -14.26 -11.04
CA PRO A 7 -0.97 -12.82 -11.18
C PRO A 7 -1.10 -12.32 -12.63
N ASP A 8 -1.02 -13.21 -13.62
CA ASP A 8 -1.04 -12.88 -15.04
C ASP A 8 -2.46 -12.67 -15.57
N CYS A 9 -3.32 -13.70 -15.50
CA CYS A 9 -4.71 -13.61 -15.97
C CYS A 9 -5.74 -13.38 -14.87
N GLY A 10 -5.34 -13.48 -13.61
CA GLY A 10 -6.23 -13.31 -12.47
C GLY A 10 -7.10 -14.53 -12.12
N TYR A 11 -6.89 -15.69 -12.78
CA TYR A 11 -7.57 -16.94 -12.44
C TYR A 11 -7.37 -17.29 -10.96
N ILE A 12 -8.45 -17.71 -10.30
CA ILE A 12 -8.44 -18.09 -8.88
C ILE A 12 -8.70 -19.59 -8.76
N TYR A 13 -7.71 -20.31 -8.27
CA TYR A 13 -7.83 -21.68 -7.81
C TYR A 13 -8.36 -21.69 -6.36
N ASP A 14 -9.54 -22.25 -6.16
CA ASP A 14 -10.13 -22.44 -4.84
C ASP A 14 -10.04 -23.91 -4.43
N GLU A 15 -9.39 -24.22 -3.31
CA GLU A 15 -9.28 -25.59 -2.82
C GLU A 15 -10.66 -26.22 -2.54
N ALA A 16 -11.67 -25.42 -2.18
CA ALA A 16 -13.02 -25.94 -1.90
C ALA A 16 -13.69 -26.49 -3.15
N LYS A 17 -13.60 -25.76 -4.25
CA LYS A 17 -14.18 -26.12 -5.55
C LYS A 17 -13.28 -27.06 -6.36
N GLY A 18 -11.96 -27.01 -6.13
CA GLY A 18 -10.98 -27.65 -7.00
C GLY A 18 -11.01 -27.07 -8.41
N ASN A 19 -10.53 -27.85 -9.39
CA ASN A 19 -10.60 -27.51 -10.81
C ASN A 19 -11.08 -28.73 -11.63
N PRO A 20 -12.40 -28.98 -11.70
CA PRO A 20 -12.96 -30.14 -12.39
C PRO A 20 -12.61 -30.20 -13.88
N HIS A 21 -12.38 -29.04 -14.51
CA HIS A 21 -11.98 -28.96 -15.92
C HIS A 21 -10.65 -29.68 -16.19
N GLU A 22 -9.78 -29.74 -15.19
CA GLU A 22 -8.48 -30.41 -15.27
C GLU A 22 -8.41 -31.69 -14.43
N GLY A 23 -9.56 -32.16 -13.95
CA GLY A 23 -9.67 -33.41 -13.18
C GLY A 23 -9.41 -33.28 -11.69
N PHE A 24 -9.26 -32.06 -11.16
CA PHE A 24 -9.12 -31.82 -9.72
C PHE A 24 -10.50 -31.68 -9.07
N ALA A 25 -10.87 -32.64 -8.23
CA ALA A 25 -12.15 -32.67 -7.54
C ALA A 25 -12.26 -31.55 -6.48
N PRO A 26 -13.49 -31.17 -6.04
CA PRO A 26 -13.66 -30.29 -4.91
C PRO A 26 -12.97 -30.83 -3.65
N ASN A 27 -12.38 -29.94 -2.84
CA ASN A 27 -11.48 -30.24 -1.72
C ASN A 27 -10.07 -30.72 -2.12
N THR A 28 -9.64 -30.49 -3.37
CA THR A 28 -8.24 -30.71 -3.76
C THR A 28 -7.39 -29.56 -3.20
N THR A 29 -6.51 -29.87 -2.27
CA THR A 29 -5.62 -28.87 -1.66
C THR A 29 -4.46 -28.50 -2.59
N TRP A 30 -3.88 -27.32 -2.40
CA TRP A 30 -2.73 -26.85 -3.18
C TRP A 30 -1.51 -27.76 -3.08
N ALA A 31 -1.36 -28.47 -1.95
CA ALA A 31 -0.33 -29.47 -1.76
C ALA A 31 -0.48 -30.69 -2.69
N GLN A 32 -1.70 -30.97 -3.18
CA GLN A 32 -1.97 -32.07 -4.10
C GLN A 32 -1.81 -31.68 -5.57
N ILE A 33 -1.78 -30.37 -5.87
CA ILE A 33 -1.53 -29.87 -7.21
C ILE A 33 -0.04 -30.06 -7.55
N PRO A 34 0.32 -30.70 -8.68
CA PRO A 34 1.70 -30.84 -9.11
C PRO A 34 2.38 -29.49 -9.32
N ASP A 35 3.69 -29.38 -9.04
CA ASP A 35 4.42 -28.12 -9.24
C ASP A 35 4.56 -27.71 -10.71
N ASP A 36 4.47 -28.68 -11.64
CA ASP A 36 4.44 -28.44 -13.10
C ASP A 36 3.06 -28.01 -13.63
N TRP A 37 2.04 -27.97 -12.76
CA TRP A 37 0.69 -27.60 -13.19
C TRP A 37 0.65 -26.14 -13.67
N ALA A 38 0.29 -25.97 -14.94
CA ALA A 38 0.13 -24.67 -15.58
C ALA A 38 -1.28 -24.09 -15.33
N CYS A 39 -1.37 -22.76 -15.27
CA CYS A 39 -2.64 -22.07 -15.12
C CYS A 39 -3.61 -22.48 -16.24
N PRO A 40 -4.82 -22.99 -15.93
CA PRO A 40 -5.76 -23.52 -16.91
C PRO A 40 -6.30 -22.46 -17.88
N ASP A 41 -6.26 -21.20 -17.46
CA ASP A 41 -6.83 -20.08 -18.19
C ASP A 41 -5.84 -19.46 -19.19
N CYS A 42 -4.58 -19.26 -18.78
CA CYS A 42 -3.57 -18.60 -19.61
C CYS A 42 -2.41 -19.50 -20.05
N ALA A 43 -2.13 -20.59 -19.33
CA ALA A 43 -0.95 -21.45 -19.50
C ALA A 43 0.42 -20.72 -19.44
N VAL A 44 0.45 -19.45 -19.05
CA VAL A 44 1.66 -18.61 -18.97
C VAL A 44 2.47 -18.91 -17.71
N ARG A 45 1.79 -19.26 -16.61
CA ARG A 45 2.35 -19.40 -15.28
C ARG A 45 2.06 -20.77 -14.70
N ASP A 46 3.01 -21.31 -13.95
CA ASP A 46 2.87 -22.56 -13.22
C ASP A 46 2.46 -22.33 -11.76
N LYS A 47 2.17 -23.42 -11.04
CA LYS A 47 1.79 -23.42 -9.62
C LYS A 47 2.73 -22.54 -8.76
N ALA A 48 4.03 -22.50 -9.01
CA ALA A 48 4.94 -21.74 -8.15
C ALA A 48 4.70 -20.22 -8.19
N ASP A 49 4.08 -19.71 -9.26
CA ASP A 49 3.84 -18.28 -9.49
C ASP A 49 2.49 -17.80 -8.92
N PHE A 50 1.59 -18.72 -8.55
CA PHE A 50 0.30 -18.39 -7.97
C PHE A 50 0.44 -17.82 -6.54
N ILE A 51 -0.29 -16.75 -6.28
CA ILE A 51 -0.23 -16.01 -5.01
C ILE A 51 -1.39 -16.44 -4.11
N PRO A 52 -1.14 -16.85 -2.84
CA PRO A 52 -2.21 -17.18 -1.91
C PRO A 52 -3.00 -15.93 -1.53
N LEU A 53 -4.31 -15.92 -1.83
CA LEU A 53 -5.25 -14.84 -1.52
C LEU A 53 -5.39 -14.61 0.00
N LEU A 54 -5.12 -15.63 0.82
CA LEU A 54 -5.11 -15.50 2.29
C LEU A 54 -3.94 -14.62 2.79
N ALA A 55 -2.87 -14.47 2.01
CA ALA A 55 -1.73 -13.63 2.33
C ALA A 55 -1.83 -12.21 1.73
N GLN A 56 -2.87 -11.91 0.97
CA GLN A 56 -3.10 -10.58 0.37
C GLN A 56 -3.63 -9.53 1.36
N GLY A 57 -3.11 -9.60 2.59
CA GLY A 57 -3.01 -8.47 3.51
C GLY A 57 -1.55 -8.09 3.82
N ALA A 58 -0.55 -8.74 3.21
CA ALA A 58 0.85 -8.46 3.49
C ALA A 58 1.77 -8.63 2.27
N SER A 59 2.39 -7.50 1.90
CA SER A 59 3.52 -7.31 0.99
C SER A 59 3.22 -7.15 -0.51
N ALA A 60 2.99 -5.89 -0.88
CA ALA A 60 3.66 -5.30 -2.03
C ALA A 60 4.91 -4.54 -1.53
N THR A 61 5.96 -4.57 -2.35
CA THR A 61 7.28 -3.96 -2.15
C THR A 61 7.21 -2.49 -1.71
N ALA A 62 8.20 -2.05 -0.93
CA ALA A 62 8.42 -0.64 -0.63
C ALA A 62 8.57 0.19 -1.91
N ILE A 63 7.57 1.02 -2.19
CA ILE A 63 7.65 2.49 -2.25
C ILE A 63 6.21 3.02 -2.20
N GLU A 64 6.07 4.18 -1.56
CA GLU A 64 4.87 5.03 -1.46
C GLU A 64 4.11 4.87 -0.13
N ALA A 65 4.16 5.96 0.63
CA ALA A 65 3.52 6.18 1.91
C ALA A 65 2.04 5.79 1.86
N SER A 66 1.74 4.62 2.41
CA SER A 66 0.39 4.21 2.71
C SER A 66 -0.01 4.80 4.07
N THR A 67 -0.47 6.05 4.03
CA THR A 67 -1.33 6.61 5.08
C THR A 67 -2.74 6.63 4.52
N ASP A 68 -3.48 5.55 4.74
CA ASP A 68 -4.94 5.58 4.77
C ASP A 68 -5.35 6.29 6.08
N ALA A 69 -5.31 7.60 6.03
CA ALA A 69 -5.99 8.50 6.94
C ALA A 69 -6.36 9.73 6.12
N GLU A 70 -7.55 10.27 6.37
CA GLU A 70 -8.16 11.45 5.74
C GLU A 70 -7.16 12.45 5.13
N PRO A 71 -7.45 13.09 3.98
CA PRO A 71 -6.50 13.93 3.26
C PRO A 71 -5.90 14.99 4.18
N PHE A 72 -4.68 14.72 4.64
CA PHE A 72 -3.85 15.64 5.38
C PHE A 72 -3.38 16.71 4.41
N ALA A 73 -3.57 17.98 4.79
CA ALA A 73 -3.18 19.09 3.95
C ALA A 73 -1.64 19.20 3.96
N LYS A 74 -1.08 19.63 2.83
CA LYS A 74 0.34 19.99 2.73
C LYS A 74 0.46 21.50 2.70
N TRP A 75 1.51 22.02 3.32
CA TRP A 75 1.80 23.45 3.39
C TRP A 75 3.19 23.73 2.83
N HIS A 76 3.31 24.73 1.99
CA HIS A 76 4.53 25.13 1.31
C HIS A 76 5.06 26.43 1.91
N CYS A 77 6.31 26.42 2.38
CA CYS A 77 6.99 27.64 2.79
C CYS A 77 7.30 28.48 1.56
N VAL A 78 6.74 29.69 1.47
CA VAL A 78 6.96 30.56 0.30
C VAL A 78 8.37 31.13 0.26
N THR A 79 9.09 31.16 1.39
CA THR A 79 10.49 31.61 1.48
C THR A 79 11.49 30.62 0.88
N CYS A 80 11.42 29.32 1.22
CA CYS A 80 12.44 28.33 0.81
C CYS A 80 11.93 27.11 0.04
N GLY A 81 10.63 26.91 -0.02
CA GLY A 81 10.02 25.77 -0.70
C GLY A 81 9.84 24.51 0.13
N HIS A 82 10.12 24.58 1.43
CA HIS A 82 9.91 23.45 2.35
C HIS A 82 8.43 23.02 2.38
N ILE A 83 8.16 21.72 2.30
CA ILE A 83 6.81 21.14 2.36
C ILE A 83 6.58 20.54 3.73
N TYR A 84 5.70 21.17 4.51
CA TYR A 84 5.15 20.58 5.73
C TYR A 84 3.95 19.69 5.38
N ASP A 85 4.04 18.41 5.71
CA ASP A 85 2.98 17.43 5.52
C ASP A 85 2.33 17.13 6.88
N GLU A 86 1.02 17.36 7.02
CA GLU A 86 0.33 17.13 8.31
C GLU A 86 0.35 15.63 8.72
N ALA A 87 0.42 14.70 7.76
CA ALA A 87 0.45 13.26 8.08
C ALA A 87 1.79 12.85 8.70
N VAL A 88 2.89 13.41 8.19
CA VAL A 88 4.26 13.16 8.68
C VAL A 88 4.61 14.04 9.88
N GLY A 89 4.05 15.25 9.95
CA GLY A 89 4.44 16.26 10.93
C GLY A 89 5.89 16.72 10.75
N ASP A 90 6.50 17.23 11.83
CA ASP A 90 7.93 17.54 11.90
C ASP A 90 8.51 17.14 13.27
N PRO A 91 8.82 15.85 13.49
CA PRO A 91 9.29 15.36 14.79
C PRO A 91 10.66 15.94 15.18
N ALA A 92 11.43 16.46 14.22
CA ALA A 92 12.71 17.10 14.47
C ALA A 92 12.58 18.40 15.28
N THR A 93 11.50 19.16 15.06
CA THR A 93 11.15 20.38 15.80
C THR A 93 10.08 20.15 16.87
N GLY A 94 9.61 18.92 17.04
CA GLY A 94 8.65 18.52 18.08
C GLY A 94 7.18 18.49 17.63
N LEU A 95 6.90 18.54 16.34
CA LEU A 95 5.56 18.32 15.77
C LEU A 95 5.38 16.83 15.42
N PRO A 96 4.60 16.05 16.19
CA PRO A 96 4.40 14.64 15.88
C PRO A 96 3.65 14.42 14.54
N PRO A 97 3.77 13.24 13.92
CA PRO A 97 2.95 12.87 12.76
C PRO A 97 1.45 12.97 13.07
N GLY A 98 0.68 13.44 12.10
CA GLY A 98 -0.75 13.71 12.23
C GLY A 98 -1.09 15.09 12.82
N THR A 99 -0.10 15.97 13.04
CA THR A 99 -0.34 17.33 13.53
C THR A 99 -0.96 18.18 12.42
N ARG A 100 -2.18 18.65 12.63
CA ARG A 100 -2.84 19.60 11.71
C ARG A 100 -2.14 20.95 11.77
N TRP A 101 -2.16 21.70 10.69
CA TRP A 101 -1.64 23.06 10.64
C TRP A 101 -2.32 24.01 11.64
N SER A 102 -3.59 23.75 11.96
CA SER A 102 -4.29 24.49 13.01
C SER A 102 -3.71 24.25 14.41
N ASP A 103 -3.14 23.06 14.65
CA ASP A 103 -2.48 22.68 15.90
C ASP A 103 -1.00 23.11 15.95
N VAL A 104 -0.39 23.44 14.80
CA VAL A 104 0.98 23.98 14.76
C VAL A 104 1.03 25.32 15.52
N PRO A 105 1.88 25.45 16.55
CA PRO A 105 1.99 26.67 17.34
C PRO A 105 2.51 27.84 16.49
N ALA A 106 2.09 29.06 16.82
CA ALA A 106 2.52 30.27 16.10
C ALA A 106 4.03 30.56 16.26
N ASP A 107 4.64 30.06 17.33
CA ASP A 107 6.10 30.14 17.59
C ASP A 107 6.89 29.08 16.82
N TRP A 108 6.23 28.26 16.00
CA TRP A 108 6.93 27.30 15.15
C TRP A 108 7.54 27.99 13.93
N TYR A 109 8.77 27.60 13.63
CA TYR A 109 9.56 28.12 12.52
C TYR A 109 9.94 26.99 11.57
N CYS A 110 10.01 27.31 10.28
CA CYS A 110 10.48 26.40 9.24
C CYS A 110 11.86 25.83 9.62
N PRO A 111 12.04 24.49 9.66
CA PRO A 111 13.32 23.88 10.02
C PRO A 111 14.43 24.16 9.01
N ASP A 112 14.08 24.50 7.77
CA ASP A 112 15.04 24.75 6.68
C ASP A 112 15.53 26.21 6.65
N CYS A 113 14.63 27.18 6.84
CA CYS A 113 14.96 28.61 6.66
C CYS A 113 14.63 29.52 7.85
N GLY A 114 13.93 29.01 8.87
CA GLY A 114 13.50 29.80 10.03
C GLY A 114 12.32 30.74 9.79
N ALA A 115 11.63 30.65 8.64
CA ALA A 115 10.41 31.42 8.39
C ALA A 115 9.28 31.04 9.36
N THR A 116 8.44 32.00 9.74
CA THR A 116 7.30 31.77 10.63
C THR A 116 6.18 30.99 9.94
N LYS A 117 5.28 30.40 10.72
CA LYS A 117 4.02 29.80 10.25
C LYS A 117 3.26 30.68 9.24
N GLU A 118 3.25 31.99 9.40
CA GLU A 118 2.53 32.91 8.49
C GLU A 118 3.06 32.91 7.04
N ASP A 119 4.31 32.46 6.83
CA ASP A 119 4.96 32.38 5.52
C ASP A 119 4.64 31.08 4.76
N TYR A 120 3.72 30.26 5.28
CA TYR A 120 3.31 29.02 4.64
C TYR A 120 1.95 29.16 3.94
N GLU A 121 1.90 28.71 2.70
CA GLU A 121 0.67 28.59 1.91
C GLU A 121 0.18 27.14 1.91
N ARG A 122 -1.14 26.95 1.93
CA ARG A 122 -1.73 25.63 1.79
C ARG A 122 -1.64 25.19 0.34
N LEU A 123 -1.11 23.99 0.11
CA LEU A 123 -1.14 23.34 -1.19
C LEU A 123 -2.48 22.62 -1.38
N ASP A 124 -3.12 22.89 -2.51
CA ASP A 124 -4.32 22.23 -3.00
C ASP A 124 -3.92 21.49 -4.29
N PHE A 125 -3.98 20.16 -4.28
CA PHE A 125 -3.64 19.29 -5.42
C PHE A 125 -4.86 18.47 -5.85
#